data_AF-A0A3E1P1B1-F1
#
_entry.id   AF-A0A3E1P1B1-F1
#
_cell.length_a   1.000
_cell.length_b   1.000
_cell.length_c   1.000
_cell.angle_alpha   90.00
_cell.angle_beta   90.00
_cell.angle_gamma   90.00
#
_symmetry.space_group_name_H-M   'P 1'
#
loop_
_entity.id
_entity.type
_entity.pdbx_description
1 polymer ?
#
loop_
_entity_poly.entity_id
_entity_poly.type
_entity_poly.pdbx_seq_one_letter_code
_entity_poly.pdbx_strand_id
1 'polypeptide(L)'
;MNSITSFETLDKAIRLAGGKPTVLEALWDGDTSGWYLYLNIHVIIKKLFTIKKEVKYLGTISVGGDIRLFNGTVPPWPEAELAKEWGKMANEKYGLMFYFPSDKEPDSDCPGWEQRHLAIQCADCAKMVIPTNSPYLPKEICYGCHLKRKFNDKIKNAEPYDDGINMYMVKNEEYNHIGYSSSFDGLPIAVFIDDIVQARREKGLVDIVTIDEPDISIIKEKIEQAIDEKVAIYKSAEFPPDFPEKFKSNIKRHTVEYNGNKFELIERLNEEHSKIDRLVRALEMVDKAISGNYSFKIFFKNGFTYRDDAVLRFVHFAGNGSSSLASIVQQYTVILTETEVRDTVLKMEKAGCLTLDGEIVQTTDVTKKLL
;
A
#
# COMPACT_ATOMS: atom_id res chain seq x y z
N MET A 1 -22.37 -0.46 9.79
CA MET A 1 -21.89 -0.38 11.18
C MET A 1 -22.42 0.90 11.81
N ASN A 2 -22.74 0.90 13.11
CA ASN A 2 -23.11 2.15 13.81
C ASN A 2 -21.87 3.04 13.92
N SER A 3 -21.94 4.26 13.36
CA SER A 3 -20.84 5.22 13.42
C SER A 3 -20.97 6.11 14.67
N ILE A 4 -19.84 6.34 15.34
CA ILE A 4 -19.68 7.24 16.48
C ILE A 4 -18.90 8.46 15.98
N THR A 5 -19.61 9.55 15.73
CA THR A 5 -19.06 10.78 15.13
C THR A 5 -18.83 11.90 16.16
N SER A 6 -19.36 11.74 17.37
CA SER A 6 -19.22 12.69 18.47
C SER A 6 -19.41 12.03 19.82
N PHE A 7 -19.01 12.71 20.91
CA PHE A 7 -19.26 12.21 22.26
C PHE A 7 -20.76 12.03 22.55
N GLU A 8 -21.65 12.84 21.98
CA GLU A 8 -23.11 12.69 22.17
C GLU A 8 -23.63 11.35 21.60
N THR A 9 -23.10 10.93 20.44
CA THR A 9 -23.46 9.64 19.85
C THR A 9 -22.95 8.47 20.70
N LEU A 10 -21.74 8.59 21.26
CA LEU A 10 -21.17 7.64 22.21
C LEU A 10 -21.97 7.59 23.52
N ASP A 11 -22.32 8.74 24.09
CA ASP A 11 -23.11 8.88 25.32
C ASP A 11 -24.45 8.16 25.19
N LYS A 12 -25.12 8.36 24.05
CA LYS A 12 -26.37 7.68 23.72
C LYS A 12 -26.15 6.16 23.64
N ALA A 13 -25.09 5.70 22.97
CA ALA A 13 -24.79 4.28 22.85
C ALA A 13 -24.50 3.62 24.22
N ILE A 14 -23.72 4.29 25.09
CA ILE A 14 -23.43 3.81 26.46
C ILE A 14 -24.71 3.66 27.28
N ARG A 15 -25.61 4.66 27.24
CA ARG A 15 -26.89 4.61 27.97
C ARG A 15 -27.79 3.47 27.49
N LEU A 16 -27.78 3.19 26.19
CA LEU A 16 -28.59 2.12 25.59
C LEU A 16 -28.00 0.73 25.78
N ALA A 17 -26.72 0.61 26.15
CA ALA A 17 -26.06 -0.67 26.30
C ALA A 17 -26.71 -1.55 27.39
N GLY A 18 -27.26 -0.94 28.46
CA GLY A 18 -27.92 -1.66 29.55
C GLY A 18 -26.97 -2.48 30.44
N GLY A 19 -27.35 -2.66 31.71
CA GLY A 19 -26.44 -3.15 32.75
C GLY A 19 -25.57 -2.04 33.34
N LYS A 20 -24.68 -2.37 34.29
CA LYS A 20 -23.73 -1.41 34.86
C LYS A 20 -22.47 -1.39 33.99
N PRO A 21 -22.16 -0.30 33.27
CA PRO A 21 -20.94 -0.21 32.48
C PRO A 21 -19.71 -0.11 33.39
N THR A 22 -18.61 -0.68 32.95
CA THR A 22 -17.36 -0.79 33.75
C THR A 22 -16.13 -0.35 32.98
N VAL A 23 -16.02 -0.75 31.71
CA VAL A 23 -14.87 -0.44 30.85
C VAL A 23 -15.38 0.01 29.50
N LEU A 24 -14.85 1.12 29.01
CA LEU A 24 -14.94 1.53 27.62
C LEU A 24 -13.63 1.12 26.95
N GLU A 25 -13.73 0.20 26.00
CA GLU A 25 -12.62 -0.33 25.23
C GLU A 25 -12.61 0.30 23.83
N ALA A 26 -11.42 0.69 23.37
CA ALA A 26 -11.16 1.06 21.99
C ALA A 26 -10.07 0.14 21.41
N LEU A 27 -10.34 -0.49 20.27
CA LEU A 27 -9.38 -1.34 19.54
C LEU A 27 -9.37 -0.97 18.07
N TRP A 28 -8.21 -1.03 17.43
CA TRP A 28 -8.10 -0.85 15.99
C TRP A 28 -8.60 -2.08 15.25
N ASP A 29 -9.24 -1.82 14.12
CA ASP A 29 -9.52 -2.79 13.08
C ASP A 29 -9.35 -2.10 11.72
N GLY A 30 -9.22 -2.87 10.65
CA GLY A 30 -8.97 -2.32 9.33
C GLY A 30 -9.45 -3.25 8.22
N ASP A 31 -9.94 -2.64 7.15
CA ASP A 31 -10.32 -3.35 5.94
C ASP A 31 -9.83 -2.61 4.69
N THR A 32 -10.36 -2.98 3.52
CA THR A 32 -9.99 -2.35 2.24
C THR A 32 -10.31 -0.85 2.16
N SER A 33 -11.10 -0.31 3.08
CA SER A 33 -11.46 1.12 3.18
C SER A 33 -10.59 1.92 4.16
N GLY A 34 -9.78 1.23 4.98
CA GLY A 34 -8.87 1.85 5.95
C GLY A 34 -9.00 1.32 7.36
N TRP A 35 -8.29 1.99 8.28
CA TRP A 35 -8.31 1.79 9.71
C TRP A 35 -9.45 2.55 10.38
N TYR A 36 -10.00 1.95 11.43
CA TYR A 36 -11.01 2.54 12.29
C TYR A 36 -10.92 1.95 13.70
N LEU A 37 -11.56 2.60 14.67
CA LEU A 37 -11.62 2.11 16.05
C LEU A 37 -12.98 1.51 16.36
N TYR A 38 -13.02 0.25 16.78
CA TYR A 38 -14.18 -0.31 17.44
C TYR A 38 -14.26 0.14 18.88
N LEU A 39 -15.43 0.63 19.27
CA LEU A 39 -15.77 0.92 20.65
C LEU A 39 -16.64 -0.20 21.21
N ASN A 40 -16.17 -0.82 22.29
CA ASN A 40 -16.91 -1.80 23.06
C ASN A 40 -17.12 -1.31 24.49
N ILE A 41 -18.24 -1.70 25.09
CA ILE A 41 -18.49 -1.48 26.51
C ILE A 41 -18.61 -2.82 27.23
N HIS A 42 -17.87 -2.96 28.33
CA HIS A 42 -18.01 -4.08 29.25
C HIS A 42 -19.05 -3.73 30.30
N VAL A 43 -20.12 -4.52 30.37
CA VAL A 43 -21.24 -4.31 31.29
C VAL A 43 -21.40 -5.50 32.23
N ILE A 44 -21.81 -5.21 33.47
CA ILE A 44 -22.23 -6.20 34.46
C ILE A 44 -23.74 -6.17 34.56
N ILE A 45 -24.38 -7.30 34.28
CA ILE A 45 -25.83 -7.51 34.43
C ILE A 45 -26.05 -8.37 35.67
N LYS A 46 -26.67 -7.79 36.70
CA LYS A 46 -27.09 -8.51 37.91
C LYS A 46 -28.56 -8.92 37.77
N LYS A 47 -28.82 -10.23 37.86
CA LYS A 47 -30.16 -10.80 38.09
C LYS A 47 -30.17 -11.44 39.49
N LEU A 48 -31.36 -11.70 40.05
CA LEU A 48 -31.55 -12.13 41.45
C LEU A 48 -30.55 -13.21 41.95
N PHE A 49 -30.10 -14.13 41.09
CA PHE A 49 -29.16 -15.21 41.44
C PHE A 49 -27.96 -15.33 40.49
N THR A 50 -27.72 -14.38 39.59
CA THR A 50 -26.65 -14.52 38.58
C THR A 50 -26.03 -13.18 38.23
N ILE A 51 -24.71 -13.15 38.17
CA ILE A 51 -23.93 -12.04 37.64
C ILE A 51 -23.39 -12.46 36.28
N LYS A 52 -23.77 -11.74 35.22
CA LYS A 52 -23.26 -11.96 33.87
C LYS A 52 -22.43 -10.76 33.44
N LYS A 53 -21.23 -11.03 32.91
CA LYS A 53 -20.41 -10.04 32.21
C LYS A 53 -20.70 -10.15 30.72
N GLU A 54 -20.92 -9.02 30.07
CA GLU A 54 -21.13 -8.97 28.62
C GLU A 54 -20.27 -7.84 28.02
N VAL A 55 -19.81 -8.08 26.80
CA VAL A 55 -19.18 -7.06 25.95
C VAL A 55 -20.21 -6.66 24.90
N LYS A 56 -20.44 -5.35 24.77
CA LYS A 56 -21.40 -4.82 23.80
C LYS A 56 -20.70 -3.85 22.87
N TYR A 57 -20.84 -4.11 21.57
CA TYR A 57 -20.38 -3.20 20.54
C TYR A 57 -21.22 -1.92 20.54
N LEU A 58 -20.56 -0.77 20.66
CA LEU A 58 -21.20 0.55 20.65
C LEU A 58 -21.22 1.17 19.26
N GLY A 59 -20.12 1.01 18.51
CA GLY A 59 -19.96 1.60 17.19
C GLY A 59 -18.49 1.78 16.79
N THR A 60 -18.26 2.39 15.63
CA THR A 60 -16.94 2.69 15.08
C THR A 60 -16.63 4.18 15.12
N ILE A 61 -15.39 4.55 15.47
CA ILE A 61 -14.82 5.86 15.12
C ILE A 61 -14.05 5.68 13.81
N SER A 62 -14.41 6.44 12.78
CA SER A 62 -13.73 6.44 11.48
C SER A 62 -13.78 7.86 10.92
N VAL A 63 -12.63 8.42 10.55
CA VAL A 63 -12.51 9.78 10.03
C VAL A 63 -11.95 9.73 8.62
N GLY A 64 -12.84 9.77 7.63
CA GLY A 64 -12.48 9.74 6.21
C GLY A 64 -11.98 8.38 5.74
N GLY A 65 -11.48 8.33 4.49
CA GLY A 65 -10.85 7.14 3.93
C GLY A 65 -9.32 7.21 4.05
N ASP A 66 -8.67 6.04 4.07
CA ASP A 66 -7.21 5.95 4.24
C ASP A 66 -6.39 6.19 2.98
N ILE A 67 -6.90 6.98 2.03
CA ILE A 67 -6.08 7.57 0.97
C ILE A 67 -4.89 8.37 1.56
N ARG A 68 -5.00 8.79 2.82
CA ARG A 68 -3.95 9.42 3.64
C ARG A 68 -2.70 8.55 3.80
N LEU A 69 -2.85 7.22 3.90
CA LEU A 69 -1.72 6.26 3.96
C LEU A 69 -0.88 6.32 2.67
N PHE A 70 -1.52 6.61 1.54
CA PHE A 70 -0.88 6.68 0.22
C PHE A 70 -0.33 8.09 -0.09
N ASN A 71 -0.78 9.12 0.63
CA ASN A 71 -0.31 10.50 0.47
C ASN A 71 0.79 10.89 1.47
N GLY A 72 1.42 9.93 2.16
CA GLY A 72 2.52 10.18 3.10
C GLY A 72 2.13 11.02 4.32
N THR A 73 0.84 11.25 4.55
CA THR A 73 0.31 12.08 5.65
C THR A 73 -0.13 11.17 6.79
N VAL A 74 0.83 10.57 7.46
CA VAL A 74 0.65 9.76 8.66
C VAL A 74 1.83 10.06 9.59
N PRO A 75 1.69 10.54 10.85
CA PRO A 75 0.52 10.89 11.70
C PRO A 75 -0.10 12.28 11.38
N PRO A 76 -1.23 12.70 12.04
CA PRO A 76 -1.81 12.20 13.30
C PRO A 76 -3.13 11.47 13.11
N TRP A 77 -3.23 10.22 13.54
CA TRP A 77 -4.44 9.41 13.48
C TRP A 77 -5.59 10.06 14.28
N PRO A 78 -6.53 10.79 13.64
CA PRO A 78 -7.52 11.58 14.36
C PRO A 78 -8.47 10.70 15.19
N GLU A 79 -8.74 9.48 14.76
CA GLU A 79 -9.54 8.50 15.49
C GLU A 79 -8.95 8.21 16.87
N ALA A 80 -7.61 8.13 16.98
CA ALA A 80 -6.93 7.90 18.25
C ALA A 80 -7.08 9.08 19.22
N GLU A 81 -6.96 10.31 18.72
CA GLU A 81 -7.15 11.52 19.52
C GLU A 81 -8.60 11.64 20.01
N LEU A 82 -9.57 11.41 19.12
CA LEU A 82 -10.99 11.38 19.49
C LEU A 82 -11.29 10.29 20.53
N ALA A 83 -10.74 9.09 20.37
CA ALA A 83 -10.91 8.01 21.34
C ALA A 83 -10.35 8.38 22.71
N LYS A 84 -9.17 9.01 22.76
CA LYS A 84 -8.56 9.49 24.01
C LYS A 84 -9.41 10.57 24.68
N GLU A 85 -9.88 11.54 23.92
CA GLU A 85 -10.75 12.61 24.41
C GLU A 85 -12.07 12.05 24.95
N TRP A 86 -12.77 11.25 24.16
CA TRP A 86 -14.06 10.68 24.51
C TRP A 86 -13.95 9.64 25.64
N GLY A 87 -12.85 8.89 25.69
CA GLY A 87 -12.52 7.99 26.79
C GLY A 87 -12.38 8.73 28.11
N LYS A 88 -11.73 9.89 28.11
CA LYS A 88 -11.64 10.78 29.28
C LYS A 88 -13.02 11.29 29.71
N MET A 89 -13.82 11.79 28.76
CA MET A 89 -15.19 12.26 29.05
C MET A 89 -16.09 11.15 29.60
N ALA A 90 -15.96 9.93 29.07
CA ALA A 90 -16.70 8.76 29.53
C ALA A 90 -16.27 8.34 30.95
N ASN A 91 -14.98 8.43 31.27
CA ASN A 91 -14.49 8.25 32.64
C ASN A 91 -15.09 9.29 33.59
N GLU A 92 -15.01 10.58 33.26
CA GLU A 92 -15.54 11.66 34.10
C GLU A 92 -17.06 11.53 34.35
N LYS A 93 -17.82 11.16 33.32
CA LYS A 93 -19.29 11.08 33.40
C LYS A 93 -19.81 9.80 34.05
N TYR A 94 -19.16 8.68 33.82
CA TYR A 94 -19.68 7.35 34.17
C TYR A 94 -18.77 6.55 35.11
N GLY A 95 -17.57 7.05 35.41
CA GLY A 95 -16.55 6.33 36.18
C GLY A 95 -15.98 5.11 35.45
N LEU A 96 -15.98 5.13 34.11
CA LEU A 96 -15.48 4.01 33.30
C LEU A 96 -13.96 4.01 33.25
N MET A 97 -13.39 2.82 33.33
CA MET A 97 -12.01 2.63 32.93
C MET A 97 -11.93 2.71 31.40
N PHE A 98 -11.08 3.57 30.88
CA PHE A 98 -10.81 3.62 29.44
C PHE A 98 -9.61 2.73 29.11
N TYR A 99 -9.80 1.81 28.17
CA TYR A 99 -8.77 0.87 27.72
C TYR A 99 -8.53 1.03 26.23
N PHE A 100 -7.33 1.49 25.87
CA PHE A 100 -6.90 1.67 24.49
C PHE A 100 -5.40 1.32 24.36
N PRO A 101 -5.07 0.06 24.05
CA PRO A 101 -3.69 -0.45 24.11
C PRO A 101 -2.75 0.04 23.01
N SER A 102 -3.27 0.63 21.92
CA SER A 102 -2.46 1.14 20.80
C SER A 102 -2.88 2.55 20.41
N ASP A 103 -2.59 3.51 21.29
CA ASP A 103 -3.00 4.91 21.17
C ASP A 103 -2.14 5.77 20.23
N LYS A 104 -1.03 5.22 19.73
CA LYS A 104 -0.07 5.92 18.86
C LYS A 104 -0.19 5.58 17.39
N GLU A 105 -0.60 4.36 17.07
CA GLU A 105 -0.66 3.84 15.69
C GLU A 105 -1.69 2.69 15.59
N PRO A 106 -2.29 2.47 14.42
CA PRO A 106 -3.17 1.33 14.18
C PRO A 106 -2.47 -0.01 14.36
N ASP A 107 -3.13 -0.91 15.10
CA ASP A 107 -2.65 -2.26 15.37
C ASP A 107 -3.81 -3.15 15.80
N SER A 108 -4.25 -4.05 14.91
CA SER A 108 -5.35 -4.99 15.15
C SER A 108 -4.96 -6.18 16.04
N ASP A 109 -3.67 -6.36 16.35
CA ASP A 109 -3.19 -7.51 17.14
C ASP A 109 -3.18 -7.22 18.65
N CYS A 110 -3.67 -6.05 19.05
CA CYS A 110 -3.76 -5.69 20.44
C CYS A 110 -4.82 -6.51 21.20
N PRO A 111 -4.52 -6.93 22.43
CA PRO A 111 -5.43 -7.72 23.25
C PRO A 111 -6.66 -6.90 23.63
N GLY A 112 -7.83 -7.52 23.53
CA GLY A 112 -9.03 -6.99 24.18
C GLY A 112 -8.88 -6.96 25.71
N TRP A 113 -9.74 -6.21 26.37
CA TRP A 113 -9.73 -5.97 27.81
C TRP A 113 -9.72 -7.28 28.58
N GLU A 114 -10.59 -8.23 28.24
CA GLU A 114 -10.62 -9.53 28.93
C GLU A 114 -9.35 -10.36 28.69
N GLN A 115 -8.65 -10.13 27.58
CA GLN A 115 -7.43 -10.87 27.18
C GLN A 115 -6.13 -10.20 27.66
N ARG A 116 -6.18 -8.98 28.21
CA ARG A 116 -4.98 -8.21 28.63
C ARG A 116 -4.04 -8.97 29.58
N HIS A 117 -4.57 -9.95 30.32
CA HIS A 117 -3.79 -10.79 31.24
C HIS A 117 -2.91 -11.83 30.53
N LEU A 118 -3.19 -12.11 29.26
CA LEU A 118 -2.41 -12.99 28.38
C LEU A 118 -1.36 -12.23 27.58
N ALA A 119 -1.40 -10.90 27.63
CA ALA A 119 -0.57 -10.05 26.82
C ALA A 119 0.82 -9.86 27.43
N ILE A 120 1.78 -9.61 26.56
CA ILE A 120 3.11 -9.16 26.93
C ILE A 120 3.29 -7.70 26.51
N GLN A 121 4.31 -7.04 27.08
CA GLN A 121 4.78 -5.77 26.55
C GLN A 121 5.81 -6.02 25.46
N CYS A 122 5.61 -5.42 24.30
CA CYS A 122 6.58 -5.41 23.21
C CYS A 122 7.92 -4.84 23.72
N ALA A 123 9.02 -5.58 23.53
CA ALA A 123 10.33 -5.16 23.99
C ALA A 123 10.83 -3.83 23.38
N ASP A 124 10.31 -3.43 22.21
CA ASP A 124 10.77 -2.23 21.50
C ASP A 124 9.91 -0.98 21.77
N CYS A 125 8.59 -1.15 21.87
CA CYS A 125 7.67 -0.01 21.97
C CYS A 125 6.75 -0.06 23.21
N ALA A 126 6.91 -1.08 24.06
CA ALA A 126 6.09 -1.34 25.26
C ALA A 126 4.58 -1.54 25.01
N LYS A 127 4.13 -1.59 23.73
CA LYS A 127 2.74 -1.88 23.36
C LYS A 127 2.32 -3.26 23.86
N MET A 128 1.10 -3.36 24.39
CA MET A 128 0.53 -4.63 24.83
C MET A 128 0.12 -5.47 23.62
N VAL A 129 0.62 -6.69 23.49
CA VAL A 129 0.30 -7.61 22.38
C VAL A 129 0.10 -9.03 22.87
N ILE A 130 -0.74 -9.78 22.16
CA ILE A 130 -0.80 -11.23 22.34
C ILE A 130 0.39 -11.85 21.60
N PRO A 131 1.24 -12.66 22.25
CA PRO A 131 2.31 -13.37 21.56
C PRO A 131 1.77 -14.18 20.39
N THR A 132 2.38 -14.02 19.23
CA THR A 132 2.05 -14.80 18.04
C THR A 132 2.34 -16.28 18.25
N ASN A 133 1.48 -17.13 17.67
CA ASN A 133 1.72 -18.57 17.59
C ASN A 133 2.54 -18.98 16.35
N SER A 134 2.88 -18.02 15.48
CA SER A 134 3.67 -18.28 14.29
C SER A 134 5.11 -18.67 14.67
N PRO A 135 5.68 -19.74 14.10
CA PRO A 135 7.08 -20.09 14.32
C PRO A 135 8.06 -19.12 13.62
N TYR A 136 7.56 -18.26 12.73
CA TYR A 136 8.36 -17.34 11.92
C TYR A 136 8.43 -15.92 12.50
N LEU A 137 7.60 -15.62 13.50
CA LEU A 137 7.53 -14.30 14.11
C LEU A 137 8.10 -14.33 15.53
N PRO A 138 8.85 -13.29 15.93
CA PRO A 138 9.36 -13.17 17.30
C PRO A 138 8.21 -13.08 18.29
N LYS A 139 8.41 -13.65 19.48
CA LYS A 139 7.37 -13.74 20.51
C LYS A 139 7.38 -12.55 21.46
N GLU A 140 8.45 -11.78 21.45
CA GLU A 140 8.76 -10.73 22.41
C GLU A 140 8.48 -9.29 21.91
N ILE A 141 8.10 -9.14 20.63
CA ILE A 141 7.79 -7.85 20.02
C ILE A 141 6.51 -7.90 19.19
N CYS A 142 5.88 -6.74 19.00
CA CYS A 142 4.71 -6.62 18.11
C CYS A 142 5.10 -6.74 16.64
N TYR A 143 4.13 -7.07 15.79
CA TYR A 143 4.34 -7.23 14.35
C TYR A 143 4.90 -5.96 13.69
N GLY A 144 4.40 -4.78 14.05
CA GLY A 144 4.94 -3.50 13.55
C GLY A 144 6.43 -3.29 13.87
N CYS A 145 6.85 -3.59 15.11
CA CYS A 145 8.27 -3.51 15.49
C CYS A 145 9.11 -4.59 14.77
N HIS A 146 8.55 -5.79 14.57
CA HIS A 146 9.22 -6.82 13.79
C HIS A 146 9.49 -6.39 12.35
N LEU A 147 8.48 -5.81 11.67
CA LEU A 147 8.64 -5.26 10.33
C LEU A 147 9.67 -4.15 10.30
N LYS A 148 9.66 -3.23 11.28
CA LYS A 148 10.66 -2.17 11.40
C LYS A 148 12.07 -2.72 11.57
N ARG A 149 12.28 -3.73 12.42
CA ARG A 149 13.58 -4.41 12.56
C ARG A 149 14.02 -5.01 11.23
N LYS A 150 13.16 -5.77 10.57
CA LYS A 150 13.45 -6.38 9.26
C LYS A 150 13.82 -5.34 8.21
N PHE A 151 13.09 -4.23 8.15
CA PHE A 151 13.38 -3.15 7.21
C PHE A 151 14.71 -2.46 7.53
N ASN A 152 14.98 -2.18 8.81
CA ASN A 152 16.25 -1.62 9.26
C ASN A 152 17.43 -2.55 8.96
N ASP A 153 17.27 -3.86 9.15
CA ASP A 153 18.30 -4.86 8.82
C ASP A 153 18.61 -4.84 7.32
N LYS A 154 17.59 -4.74 6.46
CA LYS A 154 17.77 -4.60 5.00
C LYS A 154 18.55 -3.34 4.62
N ILE A 155 18.22 -2.20 5.23
CA ILE A 155 18.95 -0.93 5.04
C ILE A 155 20.41 -1.07 5.50
N LYS A 156 20.60 -1.62 6.70
CA LYS A 156 21.92 -1.82 7.30
C LYS A 156 22.81 -2.68 6.43
N ASN A 157 22.27 -3.79 5.90
CA ASN A 157 23.02 -4.73 5.08
C ASN A 157 23.06 -4.36 3.59
N ALA A 158 22.46 -3.24 3.20
CA ALA A 158 22.31 -2.81 1.82
C ALA A 158 21.78 -3.94 0.91
N GLU A 159 20.74 -4.65 1.37
CA GLU A 159 20.13 -5.73 0.60
C GLU A 159 19.60 -5.21 -0.75
N PRO A 160 19.67 -6.02 -1.84
CA PRO A 160 19.17 -5.62 -3.15
C PRO A 160 17.70 -5.18 -3.14
N TYR A 161 17.41 -4.12 -3.89
CA TYR A 161 16.07 -3.55 -4.07
C TYR A 161 15.92 -2.98 -5.49
N ASP A 162 16.07 -3.87 -6.46
CA ASP A 162 15.92 -3.57 -7.89
C ASP A 162 14.47 -3.67 -8.38
N ASP A 163 13.55 -4.08 -7.50
CA ASP A 163 12.13 -4.21 -7.83
C ASP A 163 11.55 -2.84 -8.18
N GLY A 164 10.74 -2.80 -9.24
CA GLY A 164 9.95 -1.62 -9.57
C GLY A 164 10.45 -0.87 -10.80
N ILE A 165 9.63 -0.93 -11.84
CA ILE A 165 9.80 -0.27 -13.12
C ILE A 165 8.58 0.61 -13.35
N ASN A 166 8.81 1.87 -13.67
CA ASN A 166 7.76 2.82 -14.03
C ASN A 166 7.75 3.07 -15.53
N MET A 167 6.56 3.09 -16.10
CA MET A 167 6.34 3.39 -17.51
C MET A 167 5.49 4.66 -17.66
N TYR A 168 5.92 5.55 -18.55
CA TYR A 168 5.27 6.82 -18.84
C TYR A 168 5.01 6.97 -20.33
N MET A 169 3.89 7.60 -20.69
CA MET A 169 3.69 8.24 -22.00
C MET A 169 4.20 9.67 -21.92
N VAL A 170 5.05 10.08 -22.85
CA VAL A 170 5.75 11.38 -22.79
C VAL A 170 5.59 12.16 -24.09
N LYS A 171 5.21 13.43 -23.96
CA LYS A 171 5.11 14.39 -25.07
C LYS A 171 5.48 15.78 -24.56
N ASN A 172 6.36 16.49 -25.27
CA ASN A 172 6.77 17.85 -24.91
C ASN A 172 7.16 18.01 -23.43
N GLU A 173 7.89 17.03 -22.89
CA GLU A 173 8.28 16.96 -21.47
C GLU A 173 7.13 16.78 -20.46
N GLU A 174 5.89 16.60 -20.90
CA GLU A 174 4.76 16.18 -20.06
C GLU A 174 4.76 14.65 -19.91
N TYR A 175 4.65 14.17 -18.67
CA TYR A 175 4.71 12.76 -18.32
C TYR A 175 3.35 12.26 -17.81
N ASN A 176 2.77 11.30 -18.53
CA ASN A 176 1.57 10.59 -18.11
C ASN A 176 1.97 9.22 -17.56
N HIS A 177 1.84 9.01 -16.25
CA HIS A 177 2.13 7.71 -15.63
C HIS A 177 1.15 6.66 -16.13
N ILE A 178 1.68 5.56 -16.66
CA ILE A 178 0.89 4.44 -17.17
C ILE A 178 0.76 3.37 -16.08
N GLY A 179 1.85 3.07 -15.40
CA GLY A 179 1.86 2.06 -14.36
C GLY A 179 3.23 1.75 -13.79
N TYR A 180 3.17 0.98 -12.71
CA TYR A 180 4.30 0.42 -11.99
C TYR A 180 4.23 -1.11 -12.09
N SER A 181 5.37 -1.76 -12.26
CA SER A 181 5.50 -3.21 -12.13
C SER A 181 6.74 -3.58 -11.36
N SER A 182 6.67 -4.59 -10.50
CA SER A 182 7.85 -5.09 -9.77
C SER A 182 8.90 -5.70 -10.71
N SER A 183 8.50 -6.19 -11.88
CA SER A 183 9.39 -6.76 -12.91
C SER A 183 9.01 -6.29 -14.31
N PHE A 184 9.95 -6.38 -15.25
CA PHE A 184 9.74 -5.88 -16.61
C PHE A 184 8.59 -6.60 -17.31
N ASP A 185 8.52 -7.92 -17.16
CA ASP A 185 7.50 -8.80 -17.75
C ASP A 185 6.06 -8.47 -17.31
N GLY A 186 5.90 -7.71 -16.22
CA GLY A 186 4.58 -7.25 -15.76
C GLY A 186 4.06 -6.01 -16.50
N LEU A 187 4.86 -5.35 -17.35
CA LEU A 187 4.38 -4.24 -18.17
C LEU A 187 3.46 -4.76 -19.30
N PRO A 188 2.39 -4.02 -19.67
CA PRO A 188 1.41 -4.48 -20.67
C PRO A 188 1.98 -4.86 -22.03
N ILE A 189 3.08 -4.22 -22.43
CA ILE A 189 3.73 -4.42 -23.73
C ILE A 189 5.09 -5.13 -23.65
N ALA A 190 5.51 -5.61 -22.46
CA ALA A 190 6.86 -6.10 -22.21
C ALA A 190 7.36 -7.11 -23.26
N VAL A 191 6.52 -8.11 -23.57
CA VAL A 191 6.85 -9.18 -24.53
C VAL A 191 7.12 -8.68 -25.95
N PHE A 192 6.59 -7.50 -26.32
CA PHE A 192 6.75 -6.92 -27.65
C PHE A 192 7.96 -5.98 -27.74
N ILE A 193 8.49 -5.54 -26.60
CA ILE A 193 9.55 -4.54 -26.50
C ILE A 193 10.85 -5.06 -25.88
N ASP A 194 10.92 -6.31 -25.45
CA ASP A 194 12.10 -6.86 -24.76
C ASP A 194 13.37 -6.65 -25.59
N ASP A 195 13.41 -7.06 -26.85
CA ASP A 195 14.58 -6.86 -27.73
C ASP A 195 15.01 -5.39 -27.83
N ILE A 196 14.04 -4.48 -27.96
CA ILE A 196 14.28 -3.03 -28.07
C ILE A 196 14.87 -2.50 -26.76
N VAL A 197 14.29 -2.92 -25.64
CA VAL A 197 14.75 -2.55 -24.30
C VAL A 197 16.15 -3.09 -24.07
N GLN A 198 16.39 -4.39 -24.23
CA GLN A 198 17.72 -4.98 -24.00
C GLN A 198 18.80 -4.34 -24.86
N ALA A 199 18.49 -3.98 -26.11
CA ALA A 199 19.45 -3.33 -27.01
C ALA A 199 19.78 -1.88 -26.61
N ARG A 200 18.85 -1.15 -26.00
CA ARG A 200 19.00 0.27 -25.64
C ARG A 200 19.41 0.51 -24.20
N ARG A 201 19.43 -0.52 -23.36
CA ARG A 201 19.82 -0.39 -21.96
C ARG A 201 21.32 -0.18 -21.81
N GLU A 202 21.69 0.89 -21.10
CA GLU A 202 23.07 1.22 -20.75
C GLU A 202 23.57 0.48 -19.51
N LYS A 203 22.65 -0.13 -18.73
CA LYS A 203 22.91 -0.86 -17.48
C LYS A 203 23.60 0.02 -16.42
N GLY A 204 23.29 1.31 -16.42
CA GLY A 204 23.60 2.21 -15.31
C GLY A 204 22.75 1.91 -14.09
N LEU A 205 23.05 2.57 -12.96
CA LEU A 205 22.22 2.45 -11.74
C LEU A 205 20.76 2.82 -12.03
N VAL A 206 20.55 3.81 -12.90
CA VAL A 206 19.26 4.15 -13.48
C VAL A 206 19.40 4.04 -15.00
N ASP A 207 18.54 3.24 -15.63
CA ASP A 207 18.38 3.24 -17.08
C ASP A 207 17.05 3.88 -17.46
N ILE A 208 17.05 4.71 -18.49
CA ILE A 208 15.85 5.29 -19.07
C ILE A 208 15.78 4.87 -20.54
N VAL A 209 14.90 3.93 -20.85
CA VAL A 209 14.69 3.49 -22.24
C VAL A 209 13.53 4.29 -22.83
N THR A 210 13.76 4.87 -24.01
CA THR A 210 12.72 5.53 -24.79
C THR A 210 12.32 4.66 -25.98
N ILE A 211 11.01 4.50 -26.18
CA ILE A 211 10.39 3.81 -27.31
C ILE A 211 9.66 4.90 -28.11
N ASP A 212 10.18 5.20 -29.30
CA ASP A 212 9.70 6.30 -30.13
C ASP A 212 8.64 5.82 -31.12
N GLU A 213 8.01 6.76 -31.83
CA GLU A 213 6.91 6.50 -32.78
C GLU A 213 7.18 5.34 -33.77
N PRO A 214 8.37 5.21 -34.39
CA PRO A 214 8.63 4.09 -35.31
C PRO A 214 8.54 2.73 -34.63
N ASP A 215 9.08 2.61 -33.41
CA ASP A 215 9.02 1.37 -32.65
C ASP A 215 7.59 1.09 -32.17
N ILE A 216 6.87 2.13 -31.72
CA ILE A 216 5.48 2.03 -31.29
C ILE A 216 4.60 1.48 -32.42
N SER A 217 4.85 1.91 -33.66
CA SER A 217 4.15 1.40 -34.84
C SER A 217 4.44 -0.09 -35.09
N ILE A 218 5.69 -0.53 -34.94
CA ILE A 218 6.05 -1.95 -35.05
C ILE A 218 5.41 -2.77 -33.92
N ILE A 219 5.39 -2.22 -32.71
CA ILE A 219 4.78 -2.86 -31.54
C ILE A 219 3.28 -3.04 -31.77
N LYS A 220 2.61 -2.04 -32.35
CA LYS A 220 1.19 -2.13 -32.71
C LYS A 220 0.91 -3.33 -33.59
N GLU A 221 1.66 -3.47 -34.69
CA GLU A 221 1.47 -4.59 -35.64
C GLU A 221 1.66 -5.95 -34.95
N LYS A 222 2.65 -6.06 -34.06
CA LYS A 222 2.86 -7.29 -33.27
C LYS A 222 1.70 -7.59 -32.30
N ILE A 223 1.14 -6.56 -31.68
CA ILE A 223 -0.01 -6.71 -30.79
C ILE A 223 -1.25 -7.13 -31.58
N GLU A 224 -1.53 -6.50 -32.71
CA GLU A 224 -2.64 -6.85 -33.60
C GLU A 224 -2.54 -8.31 -34.07
N GLN A 225 -1.34 -8.75 -34.51
CA GLN A 225 -1.10 -10.15 -34.84
C GLN A 225 -1.38 -11.09 -33.66
N ALA A 226 -0.90 -10.75 -32.45
CA ALA A 226 -1.13 -11.57 -31.27
C ALA A 226 -2.62 -11.63 -30.88
N ILE A 227 -3.37 -10.54 -31.08
CA ILE A 227 -4.83 -10.53 -30.88
C ILE A 227 -5.49 -11.44 -31.92
N ASP A 228 -5.15 -11.29 -33.20
CA ASP A 228 -5.69 -12.10 -34.30
C ASP A 228 -5.53 -13.61 -34.04
N GLU A 229 -4.36 -14.03 -33.59
CA GLU A 229 -4.07 -15.42 -33.22
C GLU A 229 -4.95 -15.91 -32.07
N LYS A 230 -5.21 -15.05 -31.07
CA LYS A 230 -6.04 -15.38 -29.90
C LYS A 230 -7.53 -15.40 -30.21
N VAL A 231 -8.02 -14.44 -30.99
CA VAL A 231 -9.44 -14.37 -31.36
C VAL A 231 -9.81 -15.44 -32.39
N ALA A 232 -8.86 -15.92 -33.20
CA ALA A 232 -9.10 -17.02 -34.15
C ALA A 232 -9.53 -18.33 -33.46
N ILE A 233 -9.08 -18.56 -32.22
CA ILE A 233 -9.42 -19.73 -31.41
C ILE A 233 -10.38 -19.41 -30.25
N TYR A 234 -10.91 -18.19 -30.22
CA TYR A 234 -11.80 -17.73 -29.16
C TYR A 234 -13.05 -18.60 -29.06
N LYS A 235 -13.44 -18.88 -27.82
CA LYS A 235 -14.69 -19.55 -27.48
C LYS A 235 -15.48 -18.66 -26.53
N SER A 236 -16.78 -18.57 -26.74
CA SER A 236 -17.62 -17.74 -25.89
C SER A 236 -17.49 -18.10 -24.41
N ALA A 237 -17.66 -17.09 -23.56
CA ALA A 237 -17.61 -17.14 -22.11
C ALA A 237 -18.77 -17.96 -21.50
N GLU A 238 -18.65 -19.28 -21.56
CA GLU A 238 -19.58 -20.19 -20.91
C GLU A 238 -19.09 -20.57 -19.50
N PHE A 239 -20.01 -20.59 -18.54
CA PHE A 239 -19.71 -21.18 -17.24
C PHE A 239 -19.63 -22.70 -17.38
N PRO A 240 -18.68 -23.38 -16.74
CA PRO A 240 -18.67 -24.83 -16.69
C PRO A 240 -20.03 -25.37 -16.24
N PRO A 241 -20.52 -26.51 -16.77
CA PRO A 241 -21.83 -27.06 -16.43
C PRO A 241 -22.06 -27.22 -14.92
N ASP A 242 -21.01 -27.57 -14.18
CA ASP A 242 -21.04 -27.81 -12.73
C ASP A 242 -20.67 -26.56 -11.89
N PHE A 243 -20.55 -25.37 -12.51
CA PHE A 243 -20.14 -24.17 -11.80
C PHE A 243 -21.25 -23.67 -10.86
N PRO A 244 -21.01 -23.48 -9.55
CA PRO A 244 -22.10 -23.21 -8.61
C PRO A 244 -22.79 -21.87 -8.86
N GLU A 245 -24.11 -21.89 -9.01
CA GLU A 245 -24.95 -20.71 -9.29
C GLU A 245 -24.71 -19.54 -8.33
N LYS A 246 -24.55 -19.83 -7.04
CA LYS A 246 -24.29 -18.82 -6.01
C LYS A 246 -23.03 -17.97 -6.24
N PHE A 247 -22.09 -18.45 -7.07
CA PHE A 247 -20.88 -17.72 -7.41
C PHE A 247 -20.97 -16.99 -8.76
N LYS A 248 -21.94 -17.30 -9.62
CA LYS A 248 -22.06 -16.67 -10.95
C LYS A 248 -22.33 -15.17 -10.86
N SER A 249 -23.14 -14.74 -9.88
CA SER A 249 -23.41 -13.32 -9.62
C SER A 249 -22.15 -12.50 -9.25
N ASN A 250 -21.12 -13.15 -8.73
CA ASN A 250 -19.86 -12.54 -8.34
C ASN A 250 -18.80 -12.51 -9.46
N ILE A 251 -19.12 -13.11 -10.62
CA ILE A 251 -18.24 -13.17 -11.78
C ILE A 251 -18.87 -12.33 -12.89
N LYS A 252 -18.31 -11.15 -13.09
CA LYS A 252 -18.75 -10.24 -14.13
C LYS A 252 -18.22 -10.70 -15.49
N ARG A 253 -19.10 -10.69 -16.48
CA ARG A 253 -18.73 -10.68 -17.89
C ARG A 253 -18.50 -9.24 -18.31
N HIS A 254 -17.55 -9.01 -19.19
CA HIS A 254 -17.40 -7.72 -19.87
C HIS A 254 -17.11 -7.95 -21.35
N THR A 255 -17.37 -6.91 -22.13
CA THR A 255 -17.21 -6.96 -23.58
C THR A 255 -16.04 -6.09 -23.99
N VAL A 256 -15.16 -6.65 -24.83
CA VAL A 256 -14.12 -5.89 -25.53
C VAL A 256 -14.45 -5.85 -27.02
N GLU A 257 -14.05 -4.78 -27.69
CA GLU A 257 -14.25 -4.61 -29.13
C GLU A 257 -12.89 -4.60 -29.84
N TYR A 258 -12.77 -5.39 -30.90
CA TYR A 258 -11.58 -5.42 -31.74
C TYR A 258 -11.96 -5.67 -33.19
N ASN A 259 -11.47 -4.80 -34.09
CA ASN A 259 -11.78 -4.81 -35.52
C ASN A 259 -13.30 -4.90 -35.83
N GLY A 260 -14.10 -4.14 -35.08
CA GLY A 260 -15.57 -4.12 -35.21
C GLY A 260 -16.30 -5.35 -34.66
N ASN A 261 -15.59 -6.34 -34.12
CA ASN A 261 -16.16 -7.53 -33.50
C ASN A 261 -16.18 -7.38 -31.98
N LYS A 262 -17.22 -7.92 -31.34
CA LYS A 262 -17.40 -7.90 -29.88
C LYS A 262 -17.12 -9.26 -29.27
N PHE A 263 -16.27 -9.30 -28.26
CA PHE A 263 -15.89 -10.51 -27.54
C PHE A 263 -16.33 -10.40 -26.09
N GLU A 264 -17.06 -11.40 -25.59
CA GLU A 264 -17.54 -11.46 -24.20
C GLU A 264 -16.57 -12.29 -23.35
N LEU A 265 -15.96 -11.67 -22.35
CA LEU A 265 -14.86 -12.24 -21.59
C LEU A 265 -15.27 -12.59 -20.15
N ILE A 266 -14.61 -13.60 -19.58
CA ILE A 266 -14.67 -13.99 -18.16
C ILE A 266 -13.25 -14.31 -17.73
N GLU A 267 -12.51 -13.29 -17.29
CA GLU A 267 -11.10 -13.43 -16.95
C GLU A 267 -10.87 -14.43 -15.81
N ARG A 268 -11.70 -14.38 -14.77
CA ARG A 268 -11.55 -15.21 -13.56
C ARG A 268 -11.64 -16.71 -13.81
N LEU A 269 -12.26 -17.14 -14.92
CA LEU A 269 -12.49 -18.55 -15.23
C LEU A 269 -11.78 -19.00 -16.52
N ASN A 270 -11.23 -18.06 -17.29
CA ASN A 270 -10.61 -18.37 -18.57
C ASN A 270 -9.35 -17.52 -18.79
N GLU A 271 -8.21 -18.21 -18.80
CA GLU A 271 -6.90 -17.59 -19.01
C GLU A 271 -6.77 -16.96 -20.40
N GLU A 272 -7.36 -17.58 -21.44
CA GLU A 272 -7.33 -17.01 -22.80
C GLU A 272 -8.16 -15.72 -22.88
N HIS A 273 -9.25 -15.63 -22.11
CA HIS A 273 -10.03 -14.38 -22.02
C HIS A 273 -9.22 -13.29 -21.35
N SER A 274 -8.48 -13.64 -20.30
CA SER A 274 -7.54 -12.71 -19.64
C SER A 274 -6.44 -12.24 -20.59
N LYS A 275 -5.93 -13.13 -21.47
CA LYS A 275 -4.93 -12.77 -22.49
C LYS A 275 -5.51 -11.82 -23.54
N ILE A 276 -6.70 -12.10 -24.06
CA ILE A 276 -7.38 -11.22 -25.02
C ILE A 276 -7.61 -9.82 -24.42
N ASP A 277 -8.18 -9.74 -23.22
CA ASP A 277 -8.40 -8.45 -22.54
C ASP A 277 -7.10 -7.65 -22.40
N ARG A 278 -6.02 -8.28 -21.92
CA ARG A 278 -4.71 -7.63 -21.76
C ARG A 278 -4.14 -7.13 -23.09
N LEU A 279 -4.24 -7.91 -24.16
CA LEU A 279 -3.76 -7.51 -25.48
C LEU A 279 -4.56 -6.34 -26.04
N VAL A 280 -5.89 -6.37 -25.91
CA VAL A 280 -6.75 -5.25 -26.35
C VAL A 280 -6.43 -3.97 -25.58
N ARG A 281 -6.28 -4.04 -24.25
CA ARG A 281 -5.85 -2.87 -23.45
C ARG A 281 -4.46 -2.36 -23.84
N ALA A 282 -3.53 -3.26 -24.16
CA ALA A 282 -2.21 -2.88 -24.64
C ALA A 282 -2.29 -2.17 -26.00
N LEU A 283 -3.15 -2.64 -26.90
CA LEU A 283 -3.42 -1.99 -28.20
C LEU A 283 -4.02 -0.60 -28.00
N GLU A 284 -5.05 -0.45 -27.16
CA GLU A 284 -5.66 0.85 -26.83
C GLU A 284 -4.63 1.86 -26.32
N MET A 285 -3.70 1.42 -25.46
CA MET A 285 -2.61 2.24 -24.96
C MET A 285 -1.65 2.67 -26.09
N VAL A 286 -1.29 1.75 -26.99
CA VAL A 286 -0.41 2.01 -28.13
C VAL A 286 -1.07 2.94 -29.16
N ASP A 287 -2.35 2.73 -29.47
CA ASP A 287 -3.12 3.61 -30.35
C ASP A 287 -3.25 5.03 -29.78
N LYS A 288 -3.43 5.15 -28.47
CA LYS A 288 -3.39 6.45 -27.78
C LYS A 288 -2.02 7.12 -27.90
N ALA A 289 -0.94 6.35 -27.81
CA ALA A 289 0.40 6.89 -27.97
C ALA A 289 0.64 7.40 -29.41
N ILE A 290 0.28 6.62 -30.42
CA ILE A 290 0.41 7.00 -31.84
C ILE A 290 -0.45 8.23 -32.16
N SER A 291 -1.75 8.17 -31.88
CA SER A 291 -2.68 9.27 -32.19
C SER A 291 -2.34 10.58 -31.47
N GLY A 292 -1.74 10.47 -30.28
CA GLY A 292 -1.30 11.61 -29.50
C GLY A 292 0.12 12.09 -29.81
N ASN A 293 0.88 11.39 -30.64
CA ASN A 293 2.32 11.60 -30.85
C ASN A 293 3.10 11.59 -29.52
N TYR A 294 2.92 10.52 -28.75
CA TYR A 294 3.66 10.23 -27.52
C TYR A 294 4.79 9.23 -27.79
N SER A 295 5.86 9.34 -27.00
CA SER A 295 6.84 8.27 -26.80
C SER A 295 6.54 7.51 -25.50
N PHE A 296 7.03 6.28 -25.37
CA PHE A 296 7.08 5.64 -24.06
C PHE A 296 8.46 5.83 -23.43
N LYS A 297 8.50 6.15 -22.13
CA LYS A 297 9.72 6.12 -21.33
C LYS A 297 9.60 5.13 -20.18
N ILE A 298 10.59 4.26 -20.06
CA ILE A 298 10.64 3.20 -19.05
C ILE A 298 11.85 3.46 -18.15
N PHE A 299 11.60 3.58 -16.86
CA PHE A 299 12.60 3.86 -15.84
C PHE A 299 12.93 2.59 -15.08
N PHE A 300 14.19 2.17 -15.13
CA PHE A 300 14.70 0.98 -14.44
C PHE A 300 15.61 1.38 -13.28
N LYS A 301 15.51 0.64 -12.18
CA LYS A 301 16.48 0.63 -11.08
C LYS A 301 17.37 -0.60 -11.23
N ASN A 302 18.68 -0.42 -11.17
CA ASN A 302 19.65 -1.51 -11.24
C ASN A 302 20.70 -1.36 -10.14
N GLY A 303 20.97 -2.42 -9.38
CA GLY A 303 21.91 -2.35 -8.26
C GLY A 303 21.49 -1.34 -7.18
N PHE A 304 20.20 -1.03 -7.10
CA PHE A 304 19.60 -0.34 -5.99
C PHE A 304 19.53 -1.27 -4.79
N THR A 305 19.64 -0.68 -3.62
CA THR A 305 19.52 -1.37 -2.34
C THR A 305 18.40 -0.75 -1.52
N TYR A 306 17.93 -1.46 -0.50
CA TYR A 306 16.99 -0.89 0.47
C TYR A 306 17.53 0.38 1.12
N ARG A 307 18.86 0.50 1.24
CA ARG A 307 19.53 1.71 1.74
C ARG A 307 19.35 2.89 0.79
N ASP A 308 19.56 2.67 -0.51
CA ASP A 308 19.40 3.70 -1.54
C ASP A 308 17.95 4.20 -1.61
N ASP A 309 16.99 3.28 -1.69
CA ASP A 309 15.55 3.61 -1.73
C ASP A 309 15.11 4.35 -0.46
N ALA A 310 15.57 3.91 0.72
CA ALA A 310 15.24 4.59 1.97
C ALA A 310 15.70 6.05 1.97
N VAL A 311 16.95 6.33 1.59
CA VAL A 311 17.49 7.70 1.54
C VAL A 311 16.71 8.53 0.51
N LEU A 312 16.44 8.00 -0.69
CA LEU A 312 15.66 8.72 -1.70
C LEU A 312 14.26 9.07 -1.22
N ARG A 313 13.53 8.11 -0.64
CA ARG A 313 12.18 8.33 -0.11
C ARG A 313 12.18 9.32 1.05
N PHE A 314 13.20 9.31 1.91
CA PHE A 314 13.30 10.29 2.99
C PHE A 314 13.44 11.71 2.43
N VAL A 315 14.37 11.95 1.50
CA VAL A 315 14.53 13.28 0.90
C VAL A 315 13.27 13.69 0.13
N HIS A 316 12.68 12.76 -0.62
CA HIS A 316 11.49 13.05 -1.44
C HIS A 316 10.24 13.33 -0.60
N PHE A 317 9.84 12.40 0.27
CA PHE A 317 8.56 12.48 0.98
C PHE A 317 8.69 13.23 2.31
N ALA A 318 9.67 12.89 3.14
CA ALA A 318 9.82 13.55 4.46
C ALA A 318 10.47 14.93 4.35
N GLY A 319 11.42 15.09 3.42
CA GLY A 319 12.04 16.37 3.08
C GLY A 319 11.25 17.20 2.05
N ASN A 320 10.13 16.70 1.53
CA ASN A 320 9.37 17.37 0.47
C ASN A 320 10.27 17.76 -0.74
N GLY A 321 11.14 16.83 -1.15
CA GLY A 321 12.09 16.99 -2.24
C GLY A 321 13.43 17.64 -1.88
N SER A 322 13.61 18.12 -0.64
CA SER A 322 14.85 18.78 -0.20
C SER A 322 15.14 18.55 1.28
N SER A 323 16.36 18.12 1.62
CA SER A 323 16.76 17.94 3.03
C SER A 323 18.22 18.34 3.24
N SER A 324 18.59 18.62 4.49
CA SER A 324 20.02 18.80 4.83
C SER A 324 20.68 17.44 5.04
N LEU A 325 21.95 17.30 4.68
CA LEU A 325 22.71 16.09 4.89
C LEU A 325 22.78 15.70 6.38
N ALA A 326 22.89 16.67 7.27
CA ALA A 326 22.80 16.47 8.72
C ALA A 326 21.45 15.86 9.14
N SER A 327 20.33 16.30 8.56
CA SER A 327 19.00 15.72 8.82
C SER A 327 18.89 14.28 8.34
N ILE A 328 19.47 13.96 7.17
CA ILE A 328 19.50 12.58 6.65
C ILE A 328 20.34 11.70 7.60
N VAL A 329 21.52 12.16 8.02
CA VAL A 329 22.38 11.44 8.97
C VAL A 329 21.65 11.22 10.29
N GLN A 330 20.99 12.25 10.83
CA GLN A 330 20.22 12.14 12.07
C GLN A 330 19.11 11.09 11.97
N GLN A 331 18.40 11.02 10.83
CA GLN A 331 17.34 10.05 10.61
C GLN A 331 17.85 8.61 10.67
N TYR A 332 19.03 8.35 10.13
CA TYR A 332 19.57 6.99 9.99
C TYR A 332 20.65 6.63 11.00
N THR A 333 21.02 7.52 11.93
CA THR A 333 22.13 7.32 12.88
C THR A 333 22.02 6.06 13.75
N VAL A 334 20.82 5.52 13.95
CA VAL A 334 20.58 4.30 14.74
C VAL A 334 20.87 3.03 13.93
N ILE A 335 20.92 3.15 12.60
CA ILE A 335 20.99 2.02 11.65
C ILE A 335 22.29 2.07 10.84
N LEU A 336 22.75 3.26 10.48
CA LEU A 336 23.89 3.52 9.60
C LEU A 336 24.89 4.49 10.25
N THR A 337 26.14 4.39 9.84
CA THR A 337 27.17 5.39 10.13
C THR A 337 26.98 6.64 9.26
N GLU A 338 27.54 7.78 9.68
CA GLU A 338 27.53 9.00 8.88
C GLU A 338 28.18 8.78 7.51
N THR A 339 29.31 8.05 7.45
CA THR A 339 30.00 7.72 6.20
C THR A 339 29.10 6.95 5.24
N GLU A 340 28.38 5.93 5.73
CA GLU A 340 27.46 5.16 4.88
C GLU A 340 26.33 6.02 4.31
N VAL A 341 25.79 6.96 5.09
CA VAL A 341 24.77 7.89 4.61
C VAL A 341 25.34 8.81 3.52
N ARG A 342 26.53 9.39 3.74
CA ARG A 342 27.20 10.26 2.77
C ARG A 342 27.52 9.51 1.47
N ASP A 343 28.03 8.29 1.57
CA ASP A 343 28.33 7.44 0.42
C ASP A 343 27.06 7.10 -0.38
N THR A 344 25.94 6.82 0.28
CA THR A 344 24.65 6.61 -0.37
C THR A 344 24.17 7.88 -1.10
N VAL A 345 24.27 9.06 -0.47
CA VAL A 345 23.91 10.33 -1.12
C VAL A 345 24.76 10.57 -2.37
N LEU A 346 26.08 10.38 -2.28
CA LEU A 346 27.00 10.53 -3.42
C LEU A 346 26.73 9.50 -4.52
N LYS A 347 26.38 8.25 -4.16
CA LYS A 347 25.97 7.22 -5.13
C LYS A 347 24.72 7.67 -5.88
N MET A 348 23.72 8.19 -5.17
CA MET A 348 22.46 8.66 -5.76
C MET A 348 22.61 9.96 -6.56
N GLU A 349 23.56 10.82 -6.19
CA GLU A 349 23.94 11.98 -7.01
C GLU A 349 24.56 11.54 -8.33
N LYS A 350 25.52 10.60 -8.30
CA LYS A 350 26.12 10.03 -9.52
C LYS A 350 25.10 9.31 -10.40
N ALA A 351 24.05 8.73 -9.81
CA ALA A 351 22.94 8.12 -10.53
C ALA A 351 21.95 9.15 -11.12
N GLY A 352 22.14 10.45 -10.85
CA GLY A 352 21.25 11.52 -11.30
C GLY A 352 19.94 11.60 -10.53
N CYS A 353 19.79 10.88 -9.42
CA CYS A 353 18.59 10.88 -8.58
C CYS A 353 18.58 12.07 -7.60
N LEU A 354 19.76 12.46 -7.12
CA LEU A 354 19.94 13.59 -6.20
C LEU A 354 20.87 14.64 -6.78
N THR A 355 20.79 15.85 -6.25
CA THR A 355 21.82 16.89 -6.41
C THR A 355 22.29 17.35 -5.03
N LEU A 356 23.58 17.62 -4.89
CA LEU A 356 24.19 18.12 -3.67
C LEU A 356 24.73 19.54 -3.89
N ASP A 357 24.17 20.53 -3.17
CA ASP A 357 24.69 21.90 -3.12
C ASP A 357 25.11 22.22 -1.67
N GLY A 358 26.41 22.10 -1.41
CA GLY A 358 26.97 22.16 -0.05
C GLY A 358 26.39 21.04 0.83
N GLU A 359 25.59 21.42 1.82
CA GLU A 359 24.92 20.49 2.75
C GLU A 359 23.46 20.22 2.38
N ILE A 360 22.96 20.79 1.28
CA ILE A 360 21.58 20.63 0.83
C ILE A 360 21.51 19.54 -0.23
N VAL A 361 20.68 18.53 0.03
CA VAL A 361 20.40 17.40 -0.86
C VAL A 361 19.00 17.55 -1.42
N GLN A 362 18.87 17.51 -2.75
CA GLN A 362 17.58 17.68 -3.43
C GLN A 362 17.29 16.53 -4.38
N THR A 363 16.01 16.18 -4.53
CA THR A 363 15.58 15.18 -5.51
C THR A 363 15.47 15.77 -6.90
N THR A 364 15.94 15.05 -7.91
CA THR A 364 15.75 15.41 -9.31
C THR A 364 14.40 14.90 -9.85
N ASP A 365 14.07 15.28 -11.08
CA ASP A 365 12.92 14.71 -11.79
C ASP A 365 13.06 13.22 -12.09
N VAL A 366 14.28 12.67 -12.10
CA VAL A 366 14.50 11.22 -12.23
C VAL A 366 13.96 10.50 -10.99
N THR A 367 14.23 11.02 -9.79
CA THR A 367 13.71 10.44 -8.55
C THR A 367 12.19 10.40 -8.51
N LYS A 368 11.53 11.49 -8.94
CA LYS A 368 10.06 11.55 -9.00
C LYS A 368 9.44 10.54 -9.98
N LYS A 369 10.23 10.06 -10.96
CA LYS A 369 9.81 9.08 -11.96
C LYS A 369 10.17 7.64 -11.57
N LEU A 370 11.00 7.48 -10.55
CA LEU A 370 11.42 6.19 -9.99
C LEU A 370 10.60 5.78 -8.77
N LEU A 371 10.23 6.75 -7.92
CA LEU A 371 9.41 6.57 -6.72
C LEU A 371 7.93 6.65 -7.04
#